data_AF-A0A5E6VID3-F1
#
_entry.id   AF-A0A5E6VID3-F1
#
_cell.length_a   1.000
_cell.length_b   1.000
_cell.length_c   1.000
_cell.angle_alpha   90.00
_cell.angle_beta   90.00
_cell.angle_gamma   90.00
#
_symmetry.space_group_name_H-M   'P 1'
#
loop_
_entity.id
_entity.type
_entity.pdbx_description
1 polymer ?
#
loop_
_entity_poly.entity_id
_entity_poly.type
_entity_poly.pdbx_seq_one_letter_code
_entity_poly.pdbx_strand_id
1 'polypeptide(L)' 'MKAIAYYASLPISDTQSLQDIERPEPVAGQRDLRVDVKAISVNPVATKVRQNLARENGAA' A
#
# COMPACT_ATOMS: atom_id res chain seq x y z
N MET A 1 1.82 12.60 3.09
CA MET A 1 1.23 12.13 1.82
C MET A 1 0.27 11.01 2.17
N LYS A 2 -0.95 11.12 1.67
CA LYS A 2 -1.99 10.11 1.89
C LYS A 2 -1.61 8.82 1.17
N ALA A 3 -1.80 7.70 1.83
CA ALA A 3 -1.58 6.37 1.27
C ALA A 3 -2.60 5.38 1.82
N ILE A 4 -2.74 4.25 1.12
CA ILE A 4 -3.58 3.12 1.54
C ILE A 4 -2.67 1.93 1.79
N ALA A 5 -2.79 1.27 2.93
CA ALA A 5 -1.94 0.15 3.29
C ALA A 5 -2.67 -0.97 4.05
N TYR A 6 -1.99 -2.11 4.19
CA TYR A 6 -2.43 -3.21 5.05
C TYR A 6 -1.31 -3.60 6.00
N TYR A 7 -1.67 -3.99 7.23
CA TYR A 7 -0.74 -4.40 8.27
C TYR A 7 -0.77 -5.92 8.52
N ALA A 8 -1.84 -6.59 8.10
CA ALA A 8 -2.03 -8.02 8.19
C ALA A 8 -2.82 -8.54 6.98
N SER A 9 -2.57 -9.78 6.60
CA SER A 9 -3.24 -10.46 5.49
C SER A 9 -4.67 -10.89 5.88
N LEU A 10 -5.60 -9.94 5.89
CA LEU A 10 -7.00 -10.19 6.27
C LEU A 10 -7.91 -10.45 5.05
N PRO A 11 -9.11 -11.04 5.19
CA PRO A 11 -10.13 -11.01 4.14
C PRO A 11 -10.52 -9.57 3.76
N ILE A 12 -10.93 -9.31 2.50
CA ILE A 12 -11.28 -7.93 2.08
C ILE A 12 -12.57 -7.41 2.74
N SER A 13 -13.41 -8.31 3.26
CA SER A 13 -14.60 -7.97 4.04
C SER A 13 -14.26 -7.43 5.44
N ASP A 14 -13.03 -7.62 5.90
CA ASP A 14 -12.57 -7.06 7.17
C ASP A 14 -12.27 -5.56 6.99
N THR A 15 -12.80 -4.73 7.88
CA THR A 15 -12.61 -3.27 7.82
C THR A 15 -11.15 -2.84 8.02
N GLN A 16 -10.31 -3.68 8.63
CA GLN A 16 -8.88 -3.40 8.83
C GLN A 16 -8.02 -3.91 7.65
N SER A 17 -8.63 -4.49 6.63
CA SER A 17 -7.93 -5.09 5.49
C SER A 17 -7.17 -4.10 4.61
N LEU A 18 -7.62 -2.84 4.57
CA LEU A 18 -6.98 -1.68 3.97
C LEU A 18 -7.30 -0.45 4.82
N GLN A 19 -6.30 0.38 5.09
CA GLN A 19 -6.40 1.52 6.00
C GLN A 19 -5.80 2.77 5.35
N ASP A 20 -6.47 3.91 5.52
CA ASP A 20 -5.91 5.23 5.22
C ASP A 20 -4.78 5.55 6.20
N ILE A 21 -3.63 5.96 5.68
CA ILE A 21 -2.46 6.35 6.47
C ILE A 21 -1.80 7.61 5.91
N GLU A 22 -1.02 8.28 6.74
CA GLU A 22 -0.12 9.36 6.34
C GLU A 22 1.33 8.86 6.32
N ARG A 23 2.08 9.27 5.30
CA ARG A 23 3.52 9.00 5.16
C ARG A 23 4.30 10.27 4.85
N PRO A 24 5.60 10.36 5.20
CA PRO A 24 6.45 11.43 4.69
C PRO A 24 6.44 11.47 3.16
N GLU A 25 6.53 12.66 2.57
CA GLU A 25 6.69 12.81 1.12
C GLU A 25 8.05 12.23 0.70
N PRO A 26 8.13 11.34 -0.31
CA PRO A 26 9.39 10.77 -0.73
C PRO A 26 10.25 11.78 -1.51
N VAL A 27 11.57 11.67 -1.33
CA VAL A 27 12.57 12.38 -2.12
C VAL A 27 13.08 11.43 -3.20
N ALA A 28 12.95 11.82 -4.47
CA ALA A 28 13.43 11.02 -5.59
C ALA A 28 14.97 10.98 -5.62
N GLY A 29 15.55 9.79 -5.78
CA GLY A 29 16.99 9.60 -6.00
C GLY A 29 17.43 9.97 -7.42
N GLN A 30 18.70 9.72 -7.73
CA GLN A 30 19.33 10.14 -9.00
C GLN A 30 18.60 9.64 -10.27
N ARG A 31 17.90 8.50 -10.19
CA ARG A 31 17.22 7.86 -11.34
C ARG A 31 15.73 7.62 -11.12
N ASP A 32 15.16 8.18 -10.06
CA ASP A 32 13.74 8.00 -9.74
C ASP A 32 12.92 9.19 -10.26
N LEU A 33 11.64 8.94 -10.54
CA LEU A 33 10.66 9.99 -10.79
C LEU A 33 9.69 10.06 -9.61
N ARG A 34 9.48 11.27 -9.07
CA ARG A 34 8.36 11.52 -8.15
C ARG A 34 7.12 11.82 -8.98
N VAL A 35 6.13 10.94 -8.90
CA VAL A 35 4.88 11.04 -9.67
C VAL A 35 3.74 11.44 -8.73
N ASP A 36 3.01 12.50 -9.11
CA ASP A 36 1.77 12.89 -8.46
C ASP A 36 0.62 12.02 -8.99
N VAL A 37 0.25 11.00 -8.21
CA VAL A 37 -0.73 9.98 -8.59
C VAL A 37 -2.14 10.57 -8.67
N LYS A 38 -2.74 10.54 -9.87
CA LYS A 38 -4.12 11.01 -10.09
C LYS A 38 -5.18 9.91 -10.08
N ALA A 39 -4.80 8.70 -10.48
CA ALA A 39 -5.67 7.53 -10.49
C ALA A 39 -4.82 6.25 -10.48
N ILE A 40 -5.44 5.14 -10.05
CA ILE A 40 -4.84 3.81 -10.04
C ILE A 40 -5.85 2.76 -10.53
N SER A 41 -5.36 1.60 -10.98
CA SER A 41 -6.19 0.42 -11.23
C SER A 41 -5.91 -0.68 -10.22
N VAL A 42 -6.82 -1.64 -10.11
CA VAL A 42 -6.64 -2.87 -9.31
C VAL A 42 -6.44 -4.04 -10.25
N ASN A 43 -5.39 -4.83 -10.01
CA ASN A 43 -5.04 -6.00 -10.79
C ASN A 43 -5.05 -7.27 -9.91
N PRO A 44 -5.15 -8.49 -10.48
CA PRO A 44 -5.13 -9.73 -9.69
C PRO A 44 -3.90 -9.90 -8.79
N VAL A 45 -2.76 -9.28 -9.13
CA VAL A 45 -1.58 -9.30 -8.26
C VAL A 45 -1.81 -8.54 -6.95
N ALA A 46 -2.66 -7.50 -6.94
CA ALA A 46 -2.94 -6.72 -5.75
C ALA A 46 -3.61 -7.58 -4.66
N THR A 47 -4.55 -8.45 -5.04
CA THR A 47 -5.19 -9.38 -4.10
C THR A 47 -4.22 -10.45 -3.62
N LYS A 48 -3.42 -11.02 -4.54
CA LYS A 48 -2.41 -12.05 -4.23
C LYS A 48 -1.36 -11.54 -3.23
N VAL A 49 -0.82 -10.34 -3.44
CA VAL A 49 0.17 -9.74 -2.53
C VAL A 49 -0.45 -9.52 -1.15
N ARG A 50 -1.62 -8.88 -1.09
CA ARG A 50 -2.30 -8.56 0.18
C ARG A 50 -2.67 -9.82 0.98
N GLN A 51 -3.03 -10.92 0.31
CA GLN A 51 -3.41 -12.16 0.98
C GLN A 51 -2.22 -13.01 1.40
N ASN A 52 -1.14 -13.02 0.63
CA ASN A 52 -0.08 -14.02 0.80
C ASN A 52 1.22 -13.47 1.40
N LEU A 53 1.43 -12.14 1.37
CA LEU A 53 2.65 -11.53 1.90
C LEU A 53 2.39 -10.92 3.27
N ALA A 54 2.78 -11.67 4.32
CA ALA A 54 2.82 -11.17 5.68
C ALA A 54 3.78 -9.98 5.78
N ARG A 55 3.37 -8.94 6.51
CA ARG A 55 4.20 -7.77 6.77
C ARG A 55 4.98 -7.99 8.06
N GLU A 56 6.24 -7.60 8.07
CA GLU A 56 7.07 -7.66 9.28
C GLU A 56 6.63 -6.58 10.26
N ASN A 57 6.51 -6.93 11.56
CA ASN A 57 6.39 -6.01 12.69
C ASN A 57 5.39 -4.84 12.54
N GLY A 58 4.23 -5.07 11.90
CA GLY A 58 3.25 -4.01 11.70
C GLY A 58 3.76 -2.86 10.82
N ALA A 59 4.73 -3.12 9.94
CA ALA A 59 5.13 -2.18 8.91
C ALA A 59 4.16 -2.26 7.73
N ALA A 60 3.53 -1.14 7.41
CA ALA A 60 2.77 -0.96 6.17
C ALA A 60 3.73 -0.74 4.99
#